data_AF-A0A9Q3YY18-F1
#
_entry.id   AF-A0A9Q3YY18-F1
#
_cell.length_a   1.000
_cell.length_b   1.000
_cell.length_c   1.000
_cell.angle_alpha   90.00
_cell.angle_beta   90.00
_cell.angle_gamma   90.00
#
_symmetry.space_group_name_H-M   'P 1'
#
loop_
_entity.id
_entity.type
_entity.pdbx_description
1 polymer ?
#
loop_
_entity_poly.entity_id
_entity_poly.type
_entity_poly.pdbx_seq_one_letter_code
_entity_poly.pdbx_strand_id
1 'polypeptide(L)' 'MPKVNVSFKQTTKDMKLYSIVIAQEEKSEFVKRAIEYYLKQKEEKEEQRECTM' A
#
# COMPACT_ATOMS: atom_id res chain seq x y z
N MET A 1 11.27 -15.55 -8.80
CA MET A 1 10.65 -14.27 -8.39
C MET A 1 10.82 -14.10 -6.88
N PRO A 2 11.34 -12.95 -6.42
CA PRO A 2 11.37 -12.64 -5.00
C PRO A 2 9.93 -12.59 -4.45
N LYS A 3 9.74 -13.07 -3.22
CA LYS A 3 8.44 -13.12 -2.54
C LYS A 3 8.55 -12.42 -1.19
N VAL A 4 7.50 -11.69 -0.84
CA VAL A 4 7.34 -11.07 0.48
C VAL A 4 6.18 -11.77 1.17
N ASN A 5 6.44 -12.38 2.32
CA ASN A 5 5.40 -12.95 3.16
C ASN A 5 4.87 -11.86 4.10
N VAL A 6 3.55 -11.65 4.10
CA VAL A 6 2.90 -10.63 4.91
C VAL A 6 1.79 -11.29 5.73
N SER A 7 1.72 -10.94 7.01
CA SER A 7 0.64 -11.35 7.90
C SER A 7 -0.15 -10.13 8.37
N PHE A 8 -1.47 -10.23 8.34
CA PHE A 8 -2.37 -9.20 8.87
C PHE A 8 -2.63 -9.48 10.35
N LYS A 9 -2.47 -8.48 11.21
CA LYS A 9 -2.79 -8.62 12.64
C LYS A 9 -4.31 -8.72 12.80
N GLN A 10 -4.77 -9.36 13.88
CA GLN A 10 -6.21 -9.43 14.22
C GLN A 10 -6.74 -8.12 14.82
N THR A 11 -6.39 -6.97 14.21
CA THR A 11 -6.97 -5.68 14.56
C THR A 11 -8.05 -5.32 13.54
N THR A 12 -9.04 -4.52 13.95
CA THR A 12 -10.12 -4.08 13.05
C THR A 12 -9.58 -3.38 11.80
N LYS A 13 -8.47 -2.64 11.93
CA LYS A 13 -7.84 -1.93 10.80
C LYS A 13 -7.20 -2.91 9.81
N ASP A 14 -6.36 -3.81 10.31
CA ASP A 14 -5.66 -4.80 9.46
C ASP A 14 -6.65 -5.76 8.80
N MET A 15 -7.70 -6.18 9.52
CA MET A 15 -8.72 -7.07 8.95
C MET A 15 -9.53 -6.40 7.85
N LYS A 16 -9.78 -5.08 7.92
CA LYS A 16 -10.37 -4.34 6.80
C LYS A 16 -9.48 -4.39 5.57
N LEU A 17 -8.17 -4.16 5.74
CA LEU A 17 -7.20 -4.24 4.63
C LEU A 17 -7.13 -5.65 4.06
N TYR A 18 -7.11 -6.67 4.92
CA TYR A 18 -7.15 -8.07 4.51
C TYR A 18 -8.39 -8.37 3.66
N SER A 19 -9.58 -7.97 4.12
CA SER A 19 -10.84 -8.18 3.39
C SER A 19 -10.84 -7.52 2.02
N ILE A 20 -10.24 -6.33 1.90
CA ILE A 20 -10.10 -5.65 0.61
C ILE A 20 -9.17 -6.42 -0.33
N VAL A 21 -8.00 -6.84 0.17
CA VAL A 21 -7.00 -7.57 -0.61
C VAL A 21 -7.53 -8.94 -1.05
N ILE A 22 -8.16 -9.70 -0.15
CA ILE A 22 -8.62 -11.05 -0.45
C ILE A 22 -9.77 -11.07 -1.46
N ALA A 23 -10.59 -10.01 -1.50
CA ALA A 23 -11.67 -9.85 -2.47
C ALA A 23 -11.18 -9.57 -3.90
N GLN A 24 -9.91 -9.21 -4.09
CA GLN A 24 -9.36 -9.00 -5.43
C GLN A 24 -9.04 -10.33 -6.12
N GLU A 25 -9.33 -10.40 -7.42
CA GLU A 25 -8.92 -11.51 -8.27
C GLU A 25 -7.39 -11.59 -8.32
N GLU A 26 -6.73 -10.48 -8.68
CA GLU A 26 -5.26 -10.36 -8.73
C GLU A 26 -4.68 -9.64 -7.49
N LYS A 27 -4.68 -10.33 -6.36
CA LYS A 27 -4.27 -9.81 -5.04
C LYS A 27 -2.87 -9.18 -5.05
N SER A 28 -1.91 -9.85 -5.71
CA SER A 28 -0.52 -9.37 -5.77
C SER A 28 -0.40 -8.09 -6.58
N GLU A 29 -1.14 -7.97 -7.68
CA GLU A 29 -1.12 -6.80 -8.54
C GLU A 29 -1.76 -5.59 -7.84
N PHE A 30 -2.89 -5.81 -7.17
CA PHE A 30 -3.52 -4.78 -6.35
C PHE A 30 -2.57 -4.22 -5.28
N VAL A 31 -1.86 -5.09 -4.55
CA VAL A 31 -0.93 -4.67 -3.50
C VAL A 31 0.26 -3.90 -4.09
N LYS A 32 0.81 -4.29 -5.24
CA LYS A 32 1.88 -3.55 -5.92
C LYS A 32 1.44 -2.12 -6.27
N ARG A 33 0.28 -1.97 -6.90
CA ARG A 33 -0.27 -0.66 -7.28
C ARG A 33 -0.53 0.22 -6.05
N ALA A 34 -0.99 -0.36 -4.95
CA ALA A 34 -1.19 0.37 -3.70
C ALA A 34 0.14 0.91 -3.13
N ILE A 35 1.22 0.13 -3.21
CA ILE A 35 2.56 0.55 -2.79
C ILE A 35 3.09 1.65 -3.72
N GLU A 36 2.99 1.48 -5.03
CA GLU A 36 3.39 2.49 -6.03
C GLU A 36 2.67 3.82 -5.80
N TYR A 37 1.34 3.77 -5.60
CA TYR A 37 0.54 4.94 -5.31
C TYR A 37 0.98 5.64 -4.01
N TYR A 38 1.24 4.88 -2.95
CA TYR A 38 1.70 5.44 -1.68
C TYR A 38 3.06 6.14 -1.82
N LEU A 39 4.01 5.53 -2.55
CA LEU A 39 5.33 6.12 -2.78
C LEU A 39 5.23 7.41 -3.60
N LYS A 40 4.46 7.40 -4.69
CA LYS A 40 4.23 8.59 -5.51
C LYS A 40 3.64 9.75 -4.70
N GLN A 41 2.62 9.47 -3.88
CA GLN A 41 2.00 10.47 -3.01
C GLN A 41 2.94 10.99 -1.92
N LYS A 42 3.91 10.18 -1.51
CA LYS A 42 4.92 10.59 -0.54
C LYS A 42 5.94 11.53 -1.18
N GLU A 43 6.44 11.19 -2.37
CA GLU A 43 7.37 12.02 -3.15
C GLU A 43 6.75 13.39 -3.48
N GLU A 44 5.52 13.42 -4.00
CA GLU A 44 4.81 14.68 -4.32
C GLU A 44 4.66 15.59 -3.09
N LYS A 45 4.49 15.02 -1.89
CA LYS A 45 4.38 15.78 -0.63
C LYS A 45 5.73 16.28 -0.13
N GLU A 46 6.80 15.54 -0.40
CA GLU A 46 8.16 15.95 -0.04
C GLU A 46 8.63 17.08 -0.95
N GLU A 47 8.41 16.97 -2.26
CA GLU A 47 8.69 18.04 -3.25
C GLU A 47 7.92 19.35 -2.93
N GLN A 48 6.63 19.25 -2.55
CA GLN A 48 5.85 20.41 -2.15
C GLN A 48 6.39 21.08 -0.89
N ARG A 49 6.95 20.33 0.07
CA ARG A 49 7.56 20.91 1.28
C ARG A 49 8.87 21.64 0.97
N GLU A 50 9.67 21.12 0.04
CA GLU A 50 10.92 21.75 -0.37
C GLU A 50 10.71 23.02 -1.20
N CYS A 51 9.66 23.08 -2.04
CA CYS A 51 9.35 24.26 -2.85
C CYS A 51 8.71 25.43 -2.04
N THR A 52 8.30 25.18 -0.78
CA THR A 52 7.65 26.19 0.09
C THR A 52 8.60 26.72 1.18
N MET A 53 9.87 26.33 1.16
CA MET A 53 10.95 26.76 2.06
C MET A 53 11.97 27.62 1.31
#